data_AF-A0A0P7JAV8-F1
#
_entry.id   AF-A0A0P7JAV8-F1
#
_cell.length_a   1.000
_cell.length_b   1.000
_cell.length_c   1.000
_cell.angle_alpha   90.00
_cell.angle_beta   90.00
_cell.angle_gamma   90.00
#
_symmetry.space_group_name_H-M   'P 1'
#
loop_
_entity.id
_entity.type
_entity.pdbx_description
1 polymer ?
#
loop_
_entity_poly.entity_id
_entity_poly.type
_entity_poly.pdbx_seq_one_letter_code
_entity_poly.pdbx_strand_id
1 'polypeptide(L)'
;MIDKSKKNIETDLNNREDYFVENKIVDELLFFDKYPYSKFLEISFKFTESKVIPLSSNAKELQEDLYYAKLFIEGKLKKSELYQRHKKSGYRLKNLRDIEYRIQKFILIFLEWNFLCDVIEECQQNDHVGIFFELLYEIKEGLCTNFLNFLIENLHDKM
;
A
#
# COMPACT_ATOMS: atom_id res chain seq x y z
N MET A 1 21.85 23.33 -29.83
CA MET A 1 21.34 23.45 -28.45
C MET A 1 20.45 22.25 -28.18
N ILE A 2 20.96 21.24 -27.49
CA ILE A 2 20.14 20.10 -27.05
C ILE A 2 19.41 20.57 -25.80
N ASP A 3 18.08 20.50 -25.86
CA ASP A 3 17.16 20.95 -24.84
C ASP A 3 17.38 20.17 -23.54
N LYS A 4 18.08 20.79 -22.58
CA LYS A 4 18.38 20.21 -21.26
C LYS A 4 17.11 19.92 -20.44
N SER A 5 15.93 20.42 -20.88
CA SER A 5 14.66 20.15 -20.21
C SER A 5 14.16 18.71 -20.41
N LYS A 6 14.42 18.08 -21.57
CA LYS A 6 14.01 16.70 -21.83
C LYS A 6 14.82 15.66 -21.06
N LYS A 7 16.11 15.92 -20.85
CA LYS A 7 17.01 15.02 -20.14
C LYS A 7 16.74 14.95 -18.64
N ASN A 8 16.16 16.00 -18.06
CA ASN A 8 15.76 16.05 -16.65
C ASN A 8 14.43 15.31 -16.38
N ILE A 9 13.51 15.26 -17.36
CA ILE A 9 12.22 14.57 -17.22
C ILE A 9 12.40 13.04 -17.34
N GLU A 10 13.27 12.59 -18.25
CA GLU A 10 13.60 11.16 -18.40
C GLU A 10 14.37 10.58 -17.18
N THR A 11 15.18 11.37 -16.49
CA THR A 11 15.88 10.92 -15.28
C THR A 11 14.98 10.85 -14.04
N ASP A 12 13.88 11.61 -14.01
CA ASP A 12 12.95 11.63 -12.87
C ASP A 12 11.94 10.47 -12.94
N LEU A 13 11.57 10.05 -14.16
CA LEU A 13 10.70 8.89 -14.39
C LEU A 13 11.41 7.54 -14.18
N ASN A 14 12.74 7.50 -14.33
CA ASN A 14 13.54 6.28 -14.12
C ASN A 14 13.88 6.00 -12.64
N ASN A 15 13.44 6.83 -11.69
CA ASN A 15 13.90 6.79 -10.30
C ASN A 15 12.78 6.76 -9.25
N ARG A 16 11.50 6.57 -9.62
CA ARG A 16 10.50 6.35 -8.57
C ARG A 16 10.57 4.91 -8.06
N GLU A 17 10.89 4.81 -6.77
CA GLU A 17 11.09 3.57 -6.04
C GLU A 17 9.85 2.65 -6.08
N ASP A 18 8.65 3.24 -6.12
CA ASP A 18 7.37 2.54 -6.21
C ASP A 18 7.28 1.68 -7.49
N TYR A 19 7.47 2.28 -8.67
CA TYR A 19 7.41 1.56 -9.95
C TYR A 19 8.50 0.48 -10.05
N PHE A 20 9.72 0.79 -9.56
CA PHE A 20 10.80 -0.20 -9.58
C PHE A 20 10.46 -1.43 -8.73
N VAL A 21 9.94 -1.22 -7.52
CA VAL A 21 9.58 -2.31 -6.61
C VAL A 21 8.36 -3.08 -7.12
N GLU A 22 7.36 -2.39 -7.64
CA GLU A 22 6.18 -2.99 -8.26
C GLU A 22 6.58 -3.93 -9.40
N ASN A 23 7.33 -3.42 -10.39
CA ASN A 23 7.81 -4.22 -11.53
C ASN A 23 8.64 -5.42 -11.07
N LYS A 24 9.48 -5.25 -10.05
CA LYS A 24 10.28 -6.35 -9.51
C LYS A 24 9.42 -7.44 -8.88
N ILE A 25 8.33 -7.10 -8.21
CA ILE A 25 7.41 -8.07 -7.61
C ILE A 25 6.56 -8.76 -8.67
N VAL A 26 6.01 -7.98 -9.61
CA VAL A 26 5.08 -8.46 -10.63
C VAL A 26 5.81 -9.21 -11.74
N ASP A 27 6.81 -8.61 -12.36
CA ASP A 27 7.42 -9.12 -13.60
C ASP A 27 8.66 -9.99 -13.34
N GLU A 28 9.50 -9.65 -12.36
CA GLU A 28 10.73 -10.42 -12.08
C GLU A 28 10.48 -11.59 -11.14
N LEU A 29 9.82 -11.34 -10.00
CA LEU A 29 9.50 -12.39 -9.03
C LEU A 29 8.29 -13.23 -9.45
N LEU A 30 7.48 -12.75 -10.40
CA LEU A 30 6.23 -13.40 -10.82
C LEU A 30 5.36 -13.74 -9.61
N PHE A 31 5.23 -12.78 -8.67
CA PHE A 31 4.65 -13.06 -7.36
C PHE A 31 3.21 -13.56 -7.49
N PHE A 32 2.38 -12.89 -8.29
CA PHE A 32 0.96 -13.23 -8.45
C PHE A 32 0.70 -14.48 -9.30
N ASP A 33 1.69 -14.94 -10.07
CA ASP A 33 1.66 -16.25 -10.73
C ASP A 33 1.91 -17.40 -9.74
N LYS A 34 2.68 -17.12 -8.68
CA LYS A 34 3.12 -18.12 -7.68
C LYS A 34 2.27 -18.15 -6.42
N TYR A 35 1.70 -17.00 -6.05
CA TYR A 35 1.00 -16.81 -4.79
C TYR A 35 -0.33 -16.08 -5.01
N PRO A 36 -1.39 -16.44 -4.25
CA PRO A 36 -2.66 -15.74 -4.34
C PRO A 36 -2.56 -14.30 -3.80
N TYR A 37 -3.42 -13.40 -4.25
CA TYR A 37 -3.50 -12.02 -3.76
C TYR A 37 -3.67 -11.93 -2.22
N SER A 38 -4.36 -12.90 -1.60
CA SER A 38 -4.46 -12.98 -0.14
C SER A 38 -3.10 -13.09 0.57
N LYS A 39 -2.08 -13.66 -0.10
CA LYS A 39 -0.70 -13.71 0.40
C LYS A 39 -0.03 -12.34 0.37
N PHE A 40 -0.26 -11.57 -0.68
CA PHE A 40 0.17 -10.17 -0.75
C PHE A 40 -0.47 -9.37 0.38
N LEU A 41 -1.80 -9.47 0.56
CA LEU A 41 -2.50 -8.82 1.67
C LEU A 41 -1.90 -9.20 3.03
N GLU A 42 -1.69 -10.49 3.31
CA GLU A 42 -1.08 -10.97 4.57
C GLU A 42 0.25 -10.25 4.87
N ILE A 43 1.13 -10.17 3.88
CA ILE A 43 2.44 -9.52 4.00
C ILE A 43 2.27 -8.00 4.16
N SER A 44 1.36 -7.38 3.40
CA SER A 44 1.03 -5.95 3.48
C SER A 44 0.51 -5.54 4.85
N PHE A 45 -0.37 -6.34 5.47
CA PHE A 45 -0.80 -6.09 6.85
C PHE A 45 0.38 -6.18 7.84
N LYS A 46 1.18 -7.25 7.77
CA LYS A 46 2.33 -7.46 8.66
C LYS A 46 3.36 -6.33 8.55
N PHE A 47 3.68 -5.94 7.32
CA PHE A 47 4.60 -4.84 7.06
C PHE A 47 4.05 -3.53 7.62
N THR A 48 2.78 -3.24 7.36
CA THR A 48 2.14 -2.00 7.83
C THR A 48 2.17 -1.91 9.35
N GLU A 49 1.81 -3.00 10.05
CA GLU A 49 1.81 -3.05 11.51
C GLU A 49 3.20 -2.89 12.11
N SER A 50 4.22 -3.48 11.50
CA SER A 50 5.58 -3.52 12.06
C SER A 50 6.50 -2.39 11.61
N LYS A 51 6.23 -1.75 10.46
CA LYS A 51 7.13 -0.78 9.82
C LYS A 51 6.48 0.58 9.55
N VAL A 52 5.18 0.63 9.27
CA VAL A 52 4.50 1.89 8.89
C VAL A 52 3.83 2.54 10.09
N ILE A 53 2.99 1.81 10.83
CA ILE A 53 2.29 2.33 12.02
C ILE A 53 3.27 2.93 13.04
N PRO A 54 4.44 2.34 13.34
CA PRO A 54 5.40 2.92 14.28
C PRO A 54 5.97 4.29 13.88
N LEU A 55 5.77 4.73 12.63
CA LEU A 55 6.18 6.05 12.16
C LEU A 55 5.17 7.15 12.52
N SER A 56 3.98 6.79 13.01
CA SER A 56 2.89 7.71 13.33
C SER A 56 2.72 7.90 14.84
N SER A 57 2.37 9.11 15.22
CA SER A 57 1.90 9.47 16.56
C SER A 57 0.46 9.01 16.86
N ASN A 58 -0.31 8.62 15.84
CA ASN A 58 -1.71 8.17 15.91
C ASN A 58 -1.84 6.64 15.79
N ALA A 59 -0.85 5.90 16.29
CA ALA A 59 -0.74 4.46 16.07
C ALA A 59 -2.00 3.67 16.46
N LYS A 60 -2.68 4.07 17.54
CA LYS A 60 -3.88 3.39 18.04
C LYS A 60 -5.04 3.46 17.03
N GLU A 61 -5.29 4.63 16.45
CA GLU A 61 -6.35 4.84 15.47
C GLU A 61 -6.08 4.06 14.18
N LEU A 62 -4.81 4.00 13.74
CA LEU A 62 -4.40 3.25 12.56
C LEU A 62 -4.49 1.74 12.77
N GLN A 63 -4.11 1.25 13.95
CA GLN A 63 -4.30 -0.15 14.34
C GLN A 63 -5.78 -0.53 14.35
N GLU A 64 -6.65 0.37 14.84
CA GLU A 64 -8.08 0.15 14.80
C GLU A 64 -8.60 0.08 13.35
N ASP A 65 -8.15 0.95 12.44
CA ASP A 65 -8.50 0.85 11.02
C ASP A 65 -8.12 -0.51 10.42
N LEU A 66 -6.87 -0.96 10.62
CA LEU A 66 -6.43 -2.26 10.11
C LEU A 66 -7.20 -3.44 10.74
N TYR A 67 -7.58 -3.33 12.01
CA TYR A 67 -8.39 -4.35 12.66
C TYR A 67 -9.74 -4.53 11.95
N TYR A 68 -10.42 -3.45 11.56
CA TYR A 68 -11.67 -3.54 10.79
C TYR A 68 -11.45 -4.18 9.42
N ALA A 69 -10.34 -3.84 8.74
CA ALA A 69 -9.99 -4.47 7.46
C ALA A 69 -9.78 -5.99 7.61
N LYS A 70 -9.09 -6.43 8.68
CA LYS A 70 -8.92 -7.85 8.99
C LYS A 70 -10.24 -8.55 9.29
N LEU A 71 -11.12 -7.94 10.11
CA LEU A 71 -12.46 -8.48 10.36
C LEU A 71 -13.28 -8.64 9.07
N PHE A 72 -13.11 -7.73 8.11
CA PHE A 72 -13.75 -7.83 6.81
C PHE A 72 -13.24 -9.02 6.00
N ILE A 73 -11.91 -9.18 5.90
CA ILE A 73 -11.30 -10.34 5.21
C ILE A 73 -11.75 -11.67 5.85
N GLU A 74 -11.91 -11.70 7.17
CA GLU A 74 -12.39 -12.87 7.92
C GLU A 74 -13.90 -13.12 7.79
N GLY A 75 -14.64 -12.28 7.04
CA GLY A 75 -16.09 -12.39 6.87
C GLY A 75 -16.90 -12.00 8.12
N LYS A 76 -16.27 -11.38 9.12
CA LYS A 76 -16.89 -10.95 10.38
C LYS A 76 -17.43 -9.52 10.33
N LEU A 77 -17.13 -8.77 9.27
CA LEU A 77 -17.58 -7.40 9.04
C LEU A 77 -18.25 -7.30 7.66
N LYS A 78 -19.38 -6.59 7.56
CA LYS A 78 -20.05 -6.37 6.27
C LYS A 78 -19.37 -5.25 5.47
N LYS A 79 -19.51 -5.28 4.14
CA LYS A 79 -19.04 -4.21 3.24
C LYS A 79 -19.55 -2.82 3.66
N SER A 80 -20.80 -2.72 4.11
CA SER A 80 -21.37 -1.45 4.59
C SER A 80 -20.66 -0.91 5.83
N GLU A 81 -20.24 -1.80 6.74
CA GLU A 81 -19.54 -1.41 7.97
C GLU A 81 -18.08 -1.01 7.67
N LEU A 82 -17.43 -1.73 6.76
CA LEU A 82 -16.11 -1.34 6.22
C LEU A 82 -16.17 0.07 5.62
N TYR A 83 -17.19 0.35 4.80
CA TYR A 83 -17.38 1.67 4.20
C TYR A 83 -17.63 2.78 5.22
N GLN A 84 -18.38 2.50 6.31
CA GLN A 84 -18.54 3.48 7.39
C GLN A 84 -17.22 3.74 8.12
N ARG A 85 -16.40 2.71 8.33
CA ARG A 85 -15.05 2.89 8.89
C ARG A 85 -14.17 3.70 7.95
N HIS A 86 -14.19 3.42 6.65
CA HIS A 86 -13.49 4.20 5.62
C HIS A 86 -13.87 5.68 5.71
N LYS A 87 -15.17 6.01 5.76
CA LYS A 87 -15.64 7.40 5.94
C LYS A 87 -15.09 8.05 7.20
N LYS A 88 -15.20 7.37 8.35
CA LYS A 88 -14.71 7.88 9.63
C LYS A 88 -13.20 8.16 9.59
N SER A 89 -12.44 7.27 8.96
CA SER A 89 -11.01 7.41 8.75
C SER A 89 -10.68 8.58 7.80
N GLY A 90 -11.41 8.71 6.69
CA GLY A 90 -11.28 9.82 5.75
C GLY A 90 -11.62 11.19 6.35
N TYR A 91 -12.53 11.27 7.32
CA TYR A 91 -12.76 12.53 8.04
C TYR A 91 -11.55 12.99 8.86
N ARG A 92 -10.73 12.07 9.38
CA ARG A 92 -9.52 12.42 10.14
C ARG A 92 -8.47 13.09 9.26
N LEU A 93 -8.36 12.69 7.98
CA LEU A 93 -7.40 13.29 7.03
C LEU A 93 -7.47 14.81 6.96
N LYS A 94 -8.67 15.40 7.09
CA LYS A 94 -8.89 16.85 6.97
C LYS A 94 -8.01 17.66 7.95
N ASN A 95 -7.72 17.08 9.11
CA ASN A 95 -6.98 17.72 10.20
C ASN A 95 -5.51 17.30 10.27
N LEU A 96 -5.09 16.33 9.46
CA LEU A 96 -3.70 15.84 9.44
C LEU A 96 -2.87 16.60 8.41
N ARG A 97 -1.56 16.63 8.63
CA ARG A 97 -0.56 17.24 7.75
C ARG A 97 0.68 16.34 7.66
N ASP A 98 1.52 16.62 6.68
CA ASP A 98 2.83 15.99 6.50
C ASP A 98 2.77 14.46 6.58
N ILE A 99 3.67 13.83 7.34
CA ILE A 99 3.79 12.37 7.43
C ILE A 99 2.50 11.71 7.97
N GLU A 100 1.80 12.35 8.90
CA GLU A 100 0.55 11.80 9.46
C GLU A 100 -0.55 11.74 8.41
N TYR A 101 -0.64 12.76 7.57
CA TYR A 101 -1.58 12.76 6.44
C TYR A 101 -1.28 11.60 5.48
N ARG A 102 0.00 11.39 5.14
CA ARG A 102 0.42 10.35 4.19
C ARG A 102 0.21 8.95 4.75
N ILE A 103 0.53 8.73 6.03
CA ILE A 103 0.28 7.44 6.70
C ILE A 103 -1.23 7.18 6.79
N GLN A 104 -2.04 8.16 7.19
CA GLN A 104 -3.49 7.95 7.25
C GLN A 104 -4.08 7.70 5.86
N LYS A 105 -3.57 8.37 4.80
CA LYS A 105 -3.97 8.14 3.40
C LYS A 105 -3.61 6.72 2.96
N PHE A 106 -2.41 6.25 3.29
CA PHE A 106 -2.00 4.87 3.04
C PHE A 106 -2.91 3.87 3.76
N ILE A 107 -3.24 4.09 5.04
CA ILE A 107 -4.12 3.19 5.80
C ILE A 107 -5.54 3.10 5.20
N LEU A 108 -6.03 4.14 4.54
CA LEU A 108 -7.35 4.10 3.89
C LEU A 108 -7.44 3.04 2.80
N ILE A 109 -6.35 2.70 2.10
CA ILE A 109 -6.39 1.66 1.06
C ILE A 109 -6.84 0.31 1.64
N PHE A 110 -6.48 0.00 2.88
CA PHE A 110 -6.91 -1.22 3.57
C PHE A 110 -8.38 -1.20 3.97
N LEU A 111 -9.06 -0.06 3.89
CA LEU A 111 -10.50 0.06 4.10
C LEU A 111 -11.28 0.12 2.78
N GLU A 112 -10.60 0.06 1.64
CA GLU A 112 -11.22 0.00 0.32
C GLU A 112 -11.60 -1.44 -0.04
N TRP A 113 -12.87 -1.64 -0.35
CA TRP A 113 -13.38 -2.97 -0.67
C TRP A 113 -12.74 -3.56 -1.92
N ASN A 114 -12.50 -2.73 -2.94
CA ASN A 114 -11.88 -3.17 -4.19
C ASN A 114 -10.46 -3.70 -3.95
N PHE A 115 -9.67 -3.01 -3.11
CA PHE A 115 -8.33 -3.45 -2.71
C PHE A 115 -8.39 -4.78 -1.95
N LEU A 116 -9.25 -4.91 -0.94
CA LEU A 116 -9.32 -6.14 -0.12
C LEU A 116 -9.85 -7.36 -0.88
N CYS A 117 -10.61 -7.17 -1.95
CA CYS A 117 -11.23 -8.25 -2.73
C CYS A 117 -10.59 -8.48 -4.10
N ASP A 118 -9.48 -7.79 -4.42
CA ASP A 118 -8.80 -7.86 -5.72
C ASP A 118 -9.76 -7.61 -6.90
N VAL A 119 -10.63 -6.60 -6.76
CA VAL A 119 -11.61 -6.24 -7.79
C VAL A 119 -11.05 -5.06 -8.59
N ILE A 120 -10.58 -5.35 -9.80
CA ILE A 120 -10.11 -4.34 -10.75
C ILE A 120 -11.32 -3.69 -11.42
N GLU A 121 -11.48 -2.38 -11.27
CA GLU A 121 -12.48 -1.63 -12.05
C GLU A 121 -11.95 -1.39 -13.48
N GLU A 122 -12.80 -1.54 -14.50
CA GLU A 122 -12.45 -1.41 -15.93
C GLU A 122 -11.77 -0.06 -16.31
N CYS A 123 -11.80 0.93 -15.41
CA CYS A 123 -11.32 2.30 -15.62
C CYS A 123 -9.97 2.62 -14.93
N GLN A 124 -9.38 1.70 -14.17
CA GLN A 124 -8.16 1.99 -13.41
C GLN A 124 -6.89 1.91 -14.28
N GLN A 125 -6.10 2.99 -14.29
CA GLN A 125 -4.81 3.06 -15.01
C GLN A 125 -3.68 2.34 -14.27
N ASN A 126 -3.73 2.32 -12.92
CA ASN A 126 -2.82 1.57 -12.05
C ASN A 126 -3.64 0.52 -11.31
N ASP A 127 -3.11 -0.69 -11.19
CA ASP A 127 -3.76 -1.71 -10.36
C ASP A 127 -3.63 -1.38 -8.86
N HIS A 128 -4.31 -2.17 -8.03
CA HIS A 128 -4.28 -2.02 -6.57
C HIS A 128 -2.86 -2.11 -5.98
N VAL A 129 -1.94 -2.78 -6.65
CA VAL A 129 -0.55 -2.98 -6.23
C VAL A 129 0.26 -1.71 -6.51
N GLY A 130 0.10 -1.11 -7.68
CA GLY A 130 0.71 0.18 -8.01
C GLY A 130 0.24 1.29 -7.08
N ILE A 131 -1.06 1.37 -6.79
CA ILE A 131 -1.60 2.35 -5.82
C ILE A 131 -0.99 2.13 -4.42
N PHE A 132 -0.84 0.88 -3.99
CA PHE A 132 -0.21 0.55 -2.72
C PHE A 132 1.23 1.07 -2.63
N PHE A 133 2.04 0.86 -3.67
CA PHE A 133 3.44 1.31 -3.69
C PHE A 133 3.57 2.83 -3.82
N GLU A 134 2.73 3.47 -4.63
CA GLU A 134 2.70 4.93 -4.71
C GLU A 134 2.45 5.56 -3.33
N LEU A 135 1.48 5.04 -2.58
CA LEU A 135 1.17 5.53 -1.24
C LEU A 135 2.30 5.25 -0.21
N LEU A 136 3.00 4.13 -0.33
CA LEU A 136 4.19 3.86 0.49
C LEU A 136 5.32 4.85 0.19
N TYR A 137 5.57 5.11 -1.09
CA TYR A 137 6.59 6.06 -1.54
C TYR A 137 6.28 7.48 -1.06
N GLU A 138 5.00 7.89 -1.08
CA GLU A 138 4.57 9.17 -0.53
C GLU A 138 4.95 9.30 0.96
N ILE A 139 4.77 8.26 1.78
CA ILE A 139 5.10 8.31 3.21
C ILE A 139 6.57 8.66 3.42
N LYS A 140 7.48 7.88 2.82
CA LYS A 140 8.93 8.03 3.00
C LYS A 140 9.70 7.26 1.93
N GLU A 141 10.74 7.89 1.38
CA GLU A 141 11.73 7.22 0.53
C GLU A 141 12.39 6.03 1.25
N GLY A 142 12.60 4.93 0.53
CA GLY A 142 13.15 3.67 1.03
C GLY A 142 12.09 2.70 1.55
N LEU A 143 10.83 3.13 1.70
CA LEU A 143 9.79 2.30 2.29
C LEU A 143 9.31 1.20 1.34
N CYS A 144 9.31 1.44 0.03
CA CYS A 144 8.98 0.41 -0.96
C CYS A 144 10.06 -0.67 -1.01
N THR A 145 11.33 -0.30 -0.99
CA THR A 145 12.47 -1.22 -0.96
C THR A 145 12.47 -2.03 0.35
N ASN A 146 12.13 -1.40 1.47
CA ASN A 146 11.94 -2.09 2.74
C ASN A 146 10.79 -3.12 2.66
N PHE A 147 9.70 -2.79 1.96
CA PHE A 147 8.62 -3.74 1.71
C PHE A 147 9.10 -4.93 0.88
N LEU A 148 9.84 -4.68 -0.21
CA LEU A 148 10.40 -5.73 -1.06
C LEU A 148 11.28 -6.71 -0.25
N ASN A 149 12.20 -6.18 0.56
CA ASN A 149 13.07 -6.99 1.41
C ASN A 149 12.24 -7.81 2.41
N PHE A 150 11.27 -7.17 3.07
CA PHE A 150 10.37 -7.83 4.01
C PHE A 150 9.54 -8.94 3.34
N LEU A 151 9.07 -8.70 2.11
CA LEU A 151 8.35 -9.69 1.30
C LEU A 151 9.24 -10.89 1.01
N ILE A 152 10.46 -10.68 0.54
CA ILE A 152 11.42 -11.75 0.23
C ILE A 152 11.72 -12.59 1.47
N GLU A 153 12.00 -11.96 2.61
CA GLU A 153 12.20 -12.65 3.90
C GLU A 153 10.99 -13.54 4.28
N ASN A 154 9.78 -13.00 4.16
CA ASN A 154 8.54 -13.72 4.49
C ASN A 154 8.14 -14.80 3.46
N LEU A 155 8.80 -14.84 2.29
CA LEU A 155 8.68 -15.93 1.33
C LEU A 155 9.66 -17.07 1.62
N HIS A 156 10.86 -16.75 2.13
CA HIS A 156 11.89 -17.74 2.46
C HIS A 156 11.64 -18.49 3.76
N ASP A 157 10.95 -17.91 4.74
CA ASP A 157 10.58 -18.56 6.00
C ASP A 157 9.59 -19.75 5.86
N LYS A 158 9.22 -20.14 4.63
CA LYS A 158 8.33 -21.28 4.33
C LYS A 158 8.94 -22.36 3.44
N MET A 159 10.25 -22.34 3.18
CA MET A 159 11.01 -23.44 2.55
C MET A 159 11.86 -24.17 3.59
#